data_AF-A0A1F1KZM8-F1
#
_entry.id   AF-A0A1F1KZM8-F1
#
_cell.length_a   1.000
_cell.length_b   1.000
_cell.length_c   1.000
_cell.angle_alpha   90.00
_cell.angle_beta   90.00
_cell.angle_gamma   90.00
#
_symmetry.space_group_name_H-M   'P 1'
#
loop_
_entity.id
_entity.type
_entity.pdbx_description
1 polymer ?
#
loop_
_entity_poly.entity_id
_entity_poly.type
_entity_poly.pdbx_seq_one_letter_code
_entity_poly.pdbx_strand_id
1 'polypeptide(L)'
;MIVRCIDDTLCSTLQLNKEYVVIEEAPEYYVILDDKKEETICKKSRFQIIEDGEIAKKAKATITELTYQIENDFSDIKSFNIRKNSKGEIKEISIKFKYE
;
A
#
# COMPACT_ATOMS: atom_id res chain seq x y z
N MET A 1 -4.24 -4.75 5.75
CA MET A 1 -4.73 -3.50 5.15
C MET A 1 -6.00 -3.12 5.87
N ILE A 2 -6.20 -1.85 6.20
CA ILE A 2 -7.42 -1.35 6.83
C ILE A 2 -8.18 -0.52 5.81
N VAL A 3 -9.47 -0.81 5.68
CA VAL A 3 -10.38 -0.13 4.75
C VAL A 3 -11.59 0.38 5.49
N ARG A 4 -12.05 1.59 5.16
CA ARG A 4 -13.26 2.19 5.71
C ARG A 4 -14.42 1.98 4.76
N CYS A 5 -15.54 1.47 5.26
CA CYS A 5 -16.76 1.33 4.46
C CYS A 5 -17.33 2.71 4.09
N ILE A 6 -17.58 2.93 2.81
CA ILE A 6 -18.20 4.14 2.24
C ILE A 6 -19.53 3.84 1.54
N ASP A 7 -19.89 2.56 1.37
CA ASP A 7 -21.16 2.10 0.82
C ASP A 7 -21.54 0.71 1.39
N ASP A 8 -22.53 0.70 2.30
CA ASP A 8 -23.09 -0.50 2.96
C ASP A 8 -24.33 -1.07 2.23
N THR A 9 -24.69 -0.54 1.05
CA THR A 9 -25.88 -0.96 0.31
C THR A 9 -25.85 -2.45 0.01
N LEU A 10 -26.88 -3.22 0.39
CA LEU A 10 -26.95 -4.69 0.20
C LEU A 10 -25.90 -5.51 0.98
N CYS A 11 -25.25 -4.94 2.00
CA CYS A 11 -24.37 -5.69 2.89
C CYS A 11 -24.71 -5.40 4.36
N SER A 12 -25.62 -6.21 4.93
CA SER A 12 -26.19 -5.96 6.27
C SER A 12 -25.21 -6.12 7.44
N THR A 13 -24.01 -6.64 7.20
CA THR A 13 -22.98 -6.83 8.22
C THR A 13 -21.91 -5.74 8.21
N LEU A 14 -22.03 -4.75 7.30
CA LEU A 14 -21.18 -3.57 7.27
C LEU A 14 -21.90 -2.36 7.86
N GLN A 15 -21.09 -1.46 8.43
CA GLN A 15 -21.52 -0.17 8.92
C GLN A 15 -20.78 0.92 8.17
N LEU A 16 -21.54 1.90 7.65
CA LEU A 16 -20.98 3.07 7.00
C LEU A 16 -19.97 3.79 7.92
N ASN A 17 -18.85 4.23 7.35
CA ASN A 17 -17.72 4.89 8.01
C ASN A 17 -16.92 4.04 9.01
N LYS A 18 -17.25 2.77 9.19
CA LYS A 18 -16.47 1.86 10.05
C LYS A 18 -15.26 1.30 9.30
N GLU A 19 -14.19 1.07 10.03
CA GLU A 19 -12.95 0.46 9.54
C GLU A 19 -12.96 -1.05 9.71
N TYR A 20 -12.48 -1.74 8.68
CA TYR A 20 -12.44 -3.18 8.55
C TYR A 20 -11.04 -3.63 8.18
N VAL A 21 -10.63 -4.76 8.76
CA VAL A 21 -9.36 -5.41 8.42
C VAL A 21 -9.58 -6.27 7.18
N VAL A 22 -8.80 -6.00 6.13
CA VAL A 22 -8.71 -6.85 4.94
C VAL A 22 -7.78 -8.02 5.25
N ILE A 23 -8.33 -9.23 5.09
CA ILE A 23 -7.66 -10.51 5.26
C ILE A 23 -7.05 -10.95 3.92
N GLU A 24 -7.80 -10.80 2.83
CA GLU A 24 -7.36 -11.14 1.48
C GLU A 24 -7.81 -10.09 0.46
N GLU A 25 -6.99 -9.88 -0.57
CA GLU A 25 -7.26 -8.95 -1.66
C GLU A 25 -7.22 -9.66 -3.02
N ALA A 26 -8.36 -9.66 -3.72
CA ALA A 26 -8.49 -10.07 -5.12
C ALA A 26 -8.53 -8.83 -6.03
N PRO A 27 -8.48 -8.94 -7.37
CA PRO A 27 -8.51 -7.76 -8.25
C PRO A 27 -9.72 -6.84 -8.02
N GLU A 28 -10.92 -7.40 -7.84
CA GLU A 28 -12.19 -6.64 -7.75
C GLU A 28 -12.84 -6.65 -6.35
N TYR A 29 -12.36 -7.50 -5.43
CA TYR A 29 -12.99 -7.73 -4.13
C TYR A 29 -11.96 -7.72 -2.98
N TYR A 30 -12.42 -7.34 -1.79
CA TYR A 30 -11.74 -7.59 -0.52
C TYR A 30 -12.46 -8.71 0.23
N VAL A 31 -11.69 -9.55 0.91
CA VAL A 31 -12.19 -10.40 1.99
C VAL A 31 -11.88 -9.68 3.29
N ILE A 32 -12.93 -9.33 4.05
CA ILE A 32 -12.81 -8.60 5.31
C ILE A 32 -13.39 -9.40 6.46
N LEU A 33 -12.95 -9.10 7.68
CA LEU A 33 -13.62 -9.56 8.89
C LEU A 33 -14.77 -8.60 9.25
N ASP A 34 -16.01 -9.06 9.18
CA ASP A 34 -17.19 -8.22 9.40
C ASP A 34 -17.52 -7.99 10.90
N ASP A 35 -18.63 -7.32 11.18
CA ASP A 35 -19.08 -7.02 12.53
C ASP A 35 -19.46 -8.26 13.37
N LYS A 36 -19.70 -9.40 12.72
CA LYS A 36 -19.95 -10.69 13.36
C LYS A 36 -18.69 -11.53 13.54
N LYS A 37 -17.53 -11.00 13.12
CA LYS A 37 -16.25 -11.71 13.05
C LYS A 37 -16.27 -12.86 12.04
N GLU A 38 -17.06 -12.72 10.97
CA GLU A 38 -17.11 -13.67 9.86
C GLU A 38 -16.38 -13.09 8.64
N GLU A 39 -15.77 -13.95 7.84
CA GLU A 39 -15.15 -13.55 6.58
C GLU A 39 -16.24 -13.21 5.56
N THR A 40 -16.21 -11.99 5.04
CA THR A 40 -17.18 -11.52 4.05
C THR A 40 -16.46 -10.98 2.82
N ILE A 41 -16.93 -11.40 1.64
CA ILE A 41 -16.41 -10.96 0.34
C ILE A 41 -17.20 -9.72 -0.12
N CYS A 42 -16.51 -8.60 -0.32
CA CYS A 42 -17.12 -7.33 -0.70
C CYS A 42 -16.36 -6.65 -1.85
N LYS A 43 -17.09 -5.97 -2.74
CA LYS A 43 -16.48 -5.19 -3.83
C LYS A 43 -15.60 -4.08 -3.28
N LYS A 44 -14.41 -3.87 -3.86
CA LYS A 44 -13.48 -2.80 -3.43
C LYS A 44 -14.08 -1.41 -3.48
N SER A 45 -14.96 -1.14 -4.45
CA SER A 45 -15.64 0.15 -4.62
C SER A 45 -16.45 0.59 -3.40
N ARG A 46 -16.76 -0.33 -2.48
CA ARG A 46 -17.49 -0.05 -1.23
C ARG A 46 -16.62 0.51 -0.13
N PHE A 47 -15.31 0.55 -0.34
CA PHE A 47 -14.38 0.96 0.70
C PHE A 47 -13.39 2.01 0.20
N GLN A 48 -12.95 2.82 1.16
CA GLN A 48 -11.79 3.67 1.02
C GLN A 48 -10.63 3.08 1.81
N ILE A 49 -9.44 3.02 1.20
CA ILE A 49 -8.25 2.54 1.88
C ILE A 49 -7.82 3.55 2.93
N ILE A 50 -7.69 3.11 4.18
CA ILE A 50 -7.20 3.93 5.31
C ILE A 50 -5.75 3.59 5.61
N GLU A 51 -5.43 2.29 5.64
CA GLU A 51 -4.06 1.81 5.86
C GLU A 51 -3.72 0.71 4.85
N ASP A 52 -2.91 1.08 3.85
CA ASP A 52 -2.32 0.11 2.93
C ASP A 52 -1.04 -0.47 3.55
N GLY A 53 -1.21 -1.58 4.26
CA GLY A 53 -0.10 -2.30 4.87
C GLY A 53 0.93 -2.81 3.85
N GLU A 54 0.59 -2.95 2.57
CA GLU A 54 1.54 -3.39 1.54
C GLU A 54 2.43 -2.22 1.09
N ILE A 55 1.85 -1.05 0.84
CA ILE A 55 2.63 0.17 0.56
C ILE A 55 3.53 0.50 1.75
N ALA A 56 3.00 0.44 2.98
CA ALA A 56 3.80 0.70 4.18
C ALA A 56 4.96 -0.31 4.33
N LYS A 57 4.72 -1.60 4.05
CA LYS A 57 5.78 -2.63 4.06
C LYS A 57 6.83 -2.38 2.98
N LYS A 58 6.42 -2.12 1.74
CA LYS A 58 7.32 -1.82 0.62
C LYS A 58 8.15 -0.58 0.91
N ALA A 59 7.51 0.51 1.36
CA ALA A 59 8.19 1.74 1.74
C ALA A 59 9.20 1.50 2.87
N LYS A 60 8.83 0.76 3.91
CA LYS A 60 9.74 0.42 5.02
C LYS A 60 10.95 -0.36 4.52
N ALA A 61 10.75 -1.40 3.71
CA ALA A 61 11.83 -2.19 3.13
C ALA A 61 12.77 -1.33 2.27
N THR A 62 12.21 -0.46 1.42
CA THR A 62 13.00 0.47 0.60
C THR A 62 13.80 1.46 1.47
N ILE A 63 13.19 2.05 2.49
CA ILE A 63 13.89 2.97 3.40
C ILE A 63 15.01 2.25 4.14
N THR A 64 14.77 1.04 4.64
CA THR A 64 15.80 0.23 5.31
C THR A 64 17.00 -0.02 4.41
N GLU A 65 16.77 -0.41 3.15
CA GLU A 65 17.85 -0.59 2.18
C GLU A 65 18.62 0.71 1.92
N LEU A 66 17.92 1.82 1.72
CA LEU A 66 18.59 3.12 1.47
C LEU A 66 19.37 3.62 2.68
N THR A 67 18.91 3.35 3.91
CA THR A 67 19.67 3.65 5.13
C THR A 67 20.93 2.80 5.20
N TYR A 68 20.86 1.50 4.89
CA TYR A 68 22.03 0.64 4.80
C TYR A 68 23.06 1.19 3.79
N GLN A 69 22.60 1.67 2.63
CA GLN A 69 23.50 2.28 1.65
C GLN A 69 24.19 3.55 2.15
N ILE A 70 23.57 4.35 3.03
CA ILE A 70 24.23 5.51 3.65
C ILE A 70 25.38 5.06 4.56
N GLU A 71 25.17 3.98 5.32
CA GLU A 71 26.18 3.42 6.24
C GLU A 71 27.32 2.69 5.51
N ASN A 72 27.14 2.33 4.24
CA ASN A 72 28.08 1.53 3.44
C ASN A 72 28.54 2.28 2.18
N ASP A 73 28.59 3.62 2.22
CA ASP A 73 29.11 4.49 1.16
C ASP A 73 28.53 4.20 -0.25
N PHE A 74 27.24 3.84 -0.29
CA PHE A 74 26.49 3.52 -1.50
C PHE A 74 27.11 2.39 -2.34
N SER A 75 27.79 1.44 -1.69
CA SER A 75 28.56 0.36 -2.34
C SER A 75 27.75 -0.41 -3.37
N ASP A 76 26.45 -0.58 -3.15
CA ASP A 76 25.60 -1.43 -3.98
C ASP A 76 24.80 -0.65 -5.00
N ILE A 77 24.81 0.69 -4.97
CA ILE A 77 24.12 1.52 -5.95
C ILE A 77 24.94 1.55 -7.25
N LYS A 78 24.34 1.07 -8.34
CA LYS A 78 24.90 1.10 -9.71
C LYS A 78 24.56 2.40 -10.43
N SER A 79 23.33 2.88 -10.29
CA SER A 79 22.89 4.13 -10.92
C SER A 79 21.75 4.77 -10.15
N PHE A 80 21.75 6.10 -10.10
CA PHE A 80 20.70 6.92 -9.49
C PHE A 80 20.25 8.00 -10.47
N ASN A 81 18.94 8.10 -10.74
CA ASN A 81 18.37 9.09 -11.66
C ASN A 81 17.14 9.75 -11.05
N ILE A 82 17.02 11.07 -11.23
CA ILE A 82 15.83 11.84 -10.84
C ILE A 82 15.19 12.43 -12.09
N ARG A 83 13.94 12.07 -12.33
CA ARG A 83 13.11 12.69 -13.38
C ARG A 83 12.20 13.74 -12.76
N LYS A 84 12.20 14.93 -13.35
CA LYS A 84 11.33 16.05 -12.95
C LYS A 84 10.17 16.24 -13.93
N ASN A 85 9.07 16.81 -13.48
CA ASN A 85 7.99 17.24 -14.36
C ASN A 85 8.30 18.60 -15.02
N SER A 86 7.40 19.11 -15.86
CA SER A 86 7.57 20.40 -16.55
C SER A 86 7.62 21.61 -15.62
N LYS A 87 7.21 21.48 -14.36
CA LYS A 87 7.30 22.50 -13.31
C LYS A 87 8.60 22.40 -12.49
N GLY A 88 9.44 21.42 -12.77
CA GLY A 88 10.68 21.16 -12.04
C GLY A 88 10.52 20.37 -10.74
N GLU A 89 9.32 19.86 -10.44
CA GLU A 89 9.06 19.02 -9.27
C GLU A 89 9.54 17.59 -9.53
N ILE A 90 10.05 16.92 -8.50
CA ILE A 90 10.47 15.52 -8.61
C ILE A 90 9.23 14.68 -8.92
N LYS A 91 9.28 13.99 -10.06
CA LYS A 91 8.23 13.07 -10.50
C LYS A 91 8.60 11.63 -10.18
N GLU A 92 9.87 11.28 -10.29
CA GLU A 92 10.36 9.91 -10.11
C GLU A 92 11.82 9.89 -9.68
N ILE A 93 12.17 8.93 -8.83
CA ILE A 93 13.54 8.55 -8.48
C ILE A 93 13.72 7.09 -8.90
N SER A 94 14.72 6.81 -9.72
CA SER A 94 15.06 5.45 -10.17
C SER A 94 16.44 5.07 -9.64
N ILE A 95 16.51 3.99 -8.86
CA ILE A 95 17.74 3.47 -8.27
C ILE A 95 17.95 2.06 -8.80
N LYS A 96 19.13 1.78 -9.37
CA LYS A 96 19.53 0.43 -9.78
C LYS A 96 20.65 -0.04 -8.86
N PHE A 97 20.49 -1.23 -8.31
CA PHE A 97 21.49 -1.87 -7.47
C PHE A 97 22.38 -2.82 -8.28
N LYS A 98 23.52 -3.22 -7.70
CA LYS A 98 24.51 -4.13 -8.28
C LYS A 98 24.22 -5.62 -8.04
N TYR A 99 23.06 -5.97 -7.48
CA TYR A 99 22.68 -7.36 -7.25
C TYR A 99 22.68 -8.15 -8.57
N GLU A 100 23.21 -9.38 -8.52
CA GLU A 100 23.26 -10.33 -9.66
C GLU A 100 21.88 -10.85 -10.03
#